data_AF-A0A4Y4B4L9-F1
#
_entry.id   AF-A0A4Y4B4L9-F1
#
_cell.length_a   1.000
_cell.length_b   1.000
_cell.length_c   1.000
_cell.angle_alpha   90.00
_cell.angle_beta   90.00
_cell.angle_gamma   90.00
#
_symmetry.space_group_name_H-M   'P 1'
#
loop_
_entity.id
_entity.type
_entity.pdbx_description
1 polymer ?
#
loop_
_entity_poly.entity_id
_entity_poly.type
_entity_poly.pdbx_seq_one_letter_code
_entity_poly.pdbx_strand_id
1 'polypeptide(L)'
;MKQLENAQKQSAMEKEKTDKEKKAKDEKEKKYKEAMAKADELDNDGKPRDAWMKVPNPNDYPEYAEAIHKRKKELSDKFASPSLFGTEQENV
;
A
#
# COMPACT_ATOMS: atom_id res chain seq x y z
N MET A 1 -0.84 49.55 5.26
CA MET A 1 -1.20 48.42 4.37
C MET A 1 -0.07 47.39 4.33
N LYS A 2 0.06 46.53 5.35
CA LYS A 2 1.14 45.52 5.44
C LYS A 2 0.66 44.09 5.75
N GLN A 3 -0.62 43.93 6.10
CA GLN A 3 -1.22 42.61 6.37
C GLN A 3 -1.72 41.88 5.12
N LEU A 4 -2.13 42.60 4.08
CA LEU A 4 -2.67 41.98 2.86
C LEU A 4 -1.61 41.23 2.06
N GLU A 5 -0.37 41.71 2.06
CA GLU A 5 0.72 41.13 1.26
C GLU A 5 1.25 39.80 1.84
N ASN A 6 1.20 39.62 3.18
CA ASN A 6 1.55 38.34 3.80
C ASN A 6 0.46 37.27 3.60
N ALA A 7 -0.83 37.66 3.68
CA ALA A 7 -1.94 36.73 3.48
C ALA A 7 -2.01 36.18 2.04
N GLN A 8 -1.69 37.03 1.05
CA GLN A 8 -1.67 36.61 -0.35
C GLN A 8 -0.52 35.62 -0.65
N LYS A 9 0.65 35.81 -0.03
CA LYS A 9 1.79 34.89 -0.18
C LYS A 9 1.54 33.52 0.45
N GLN A 10 0.92 33.46 1.63
CA GLN A 10 0.56 32.18 2.25
C GLN A 10 -0.48 31.40 1.41
N SER A 11 -1.46 32.10 0.84
CA SER A 11 -2.54 31.47 0.05
C SER A 11 -2.05 30.89 -1.29
N ALA A 12 -1.01 31.46 -1.90
CA ALA A 12 -0.42 30.94 -3.13
C ALA A 12 0.44 29.68 -2.88
N MET A 13 1.16 29.65 -1.75
CA MET A 13 2.00 28.49 -1.38
C MET A 13 1.19 27.26 -0.98
N GLU A 14 0.04 27.42 -0.32
CA GLU A 14 -0.84 26.30 0.05
C GLU A 14 -1.51 25.66 -1.17
N LYS A 15 -1.90 26.47 -2.15
CA LYS A 15 -2.49 25.99 -3.41
C LYS A 15 -1.47 25.24 -4.27
N GLU A 16 -0.22 25.70 -4.35
CA GLU A 16 0.81 25.01 -5.14
C GLU A 16 1.32 23.72 -4.49
N LYS A 17 1.39 23.68 -3.15
CA LYS A 17 1.74 22.44 -2.42
C LYS A 17 0.67 21.35 -2.61
N THR A 18 -0.60 21.74 -2.60
CA THR A 18 -1.72 20.81 -2.79
C THR A 18 -1.74 20.20 -4.19
N ASP A 19 -1.40 20.96 -5.25
CA ASP A 19 -1.41 20.46 -6.62
C ASP A 19 -0.25 19.48 -6.91
N LYS A 20 0.96 19.80 -6.42
CA LYS A 20 2.12 18.91 -6.50
C LYS A 20 1.91 17.63 -5.72
N GLU A 21 1.28 17.72 -4.55
CA GLU A 21 0.97 16.55 -3.74
C GLU A 21 -0.05 15.66 -4.45
N LYS A 22 -1.14 16.23 -5.02
CA LYS A 22 -2.13 15.46 -5.79
C LYS A 22 -1.54 14.71 -6.98
N LYS A 23 -0.62 15.32 -7.74
CA LYS A 23 0.05 14.64 -8.86
C LYS A 23 0.94 13.48 -8.41
N ALA A 24 1.68 13.66 -7.32
CA ALA A 24 2.51 12.60 -6.75
C ALA A 24 1.66 11.45 -6.18
N LYS A 25 0.49 11.76 -5.63
CA LYS A 25 -0.49 10.77 -5.16
C LYS A 25 -1.07 9.95 -6.30
N ASP A 26 -1.42 10.57 -7.43
CA ASP A 26 -2.01 9.86 -8.58
C ASP A 26 -1.06 8.79 -9.15
N GLU A 27 0.21 9.14 -9.32
CA GLU A 27 1.21 8.20 -9.84
C GLU A 27 1.52 7.06 -8.85
N LYS A 28 1.51 7.38 -7.55
CA LYS A 28 1.60 6.40 -6.47
C LYS A 28 0.37 5.50 -6.42
N GLU A 29 -0.83 6.06 -6.53
CA GLU A 29 -2.08 5.29 -6.56
C GLU A 29 -2.06 4.31 -7.74
N LYS A 30 -1.61 4.74 -8.92
CA LYS A 30 -1.49 3.87 -10.09
C LYS A 30 -0.54 2.70 -9.82
N LYS A 31 0.67 2.97 -9.29
CA LYS A 31 1.63 1.93 -8.91
C LYS A 31 1.09 1.01 -7.82
N TYR A 32 0.37 1.56 -6.84
CA TYR A 32 -0.30 0.81 -5.79
C TYR A 32 -1.35 -0.14 -6.37
N LYS A 33 -2.25 0.35 -7.23
CA LYS A 33 -3.29 -0.46 -7.89
C LYS A 33 -2.68 -1.57 -8.75
N GLU A 34 -1.64 -1.28 -9.54
CA GLU A 34 -0.95 -2.30 -10.35
C GLU A 34 -0.27 -3.35 -9.49
N ALA A 35 0.40 -2.95 -8.40
CA ALA A 35 1.08 -3.85 -7.49
C ALA A 35 0.09 -4.71 -6.68
N MET A 36 -1.03 -4.12 -6.24
CA MET A 36 -2.13 -4.83 -5.58
C MET A 36 -2.82 -5.80 -6.51
N ALA A 37 -3.10 -5.43 -7.76
CA ALA A 37 -3.70 -6.33 -8.76
C ALA A 37 -2.80 -7.55 -9.01
N LYS A 38 -1.49 -7.33 -9.21
CA LYS A 38 -0.52 -8.43 -9.33
C LYS A 38 -0.46 -9.30 -8.08
N ALA A 39 -0.53 -8.69 -6.90
CA ALA A 39 -0.59 -9.45 -5.65
C ALA A 39 -1.87 -10.28 -5.58
N ASP A 40 -3.02 -9.75 -6.00
CA ASP A 40 -4.29 -10.47 -6.04
C ASP A 40 -4.28 -11.63 -7.04
N GLU A 41 -3.73 -11.44 -8.24
CA GLU A 41 -3.54 -12.50 -9.23
C GLU A 41 -2.68 -13.63 -8.65
N LEU A 42 -1.53 -13.30 -8.05
CA LEU A 42 -0.65 -14.28 -7.41
C LEU A 42 -1.31 -15.01 -6.24
N ASP A 43 -2.12 -14.32 -5.45
CA ASP A 43 -2.90 -14.89 -4.34
C ASP A 43 -3.95 -15.88 -4.86
N ASN A 44 -4.66 -15.53 -5.94
CA ASN A 44 -5.62 -16.42 -6.60
C ASN A 44 -4.95 -17.61 -7.31
N ASP A 45 -3.74 -17.43 -7.85
CA ASP A 45 -2.89 -18.50 -8.39
C ASP A 45 -2.30 -19.43 -7.30
N GLY A 46 -2.62 -19.20 -6.02
CA GLY A 46 -2.13 -20.01 -4.91
C GLY A 46 -0.67 -19.74 -4.56
N LYS A 47 -0.16 -18.54 -4.90
CA LYS A 47 1.18 -18.04 -4.55
C LYS A 47 1.09 -16.82 -3.59
N PRO A 48 0.49 -16.98 -2.40
CA PRO A 48 0.32 -15.89 -1.43
C PRO A 48 1.67 -15.29 -0.95
N ARG A 49 2.77 -16.05 -1.02
CA ARG A 49 4.12 -15.57 -0.69
C ARG A 49 4.67 -14.60 -1.75
N ASP A 50 4.53 -14.94 -3.03
CA ASP A 50 4.88 -14.04 -4.14
C ASP A 50 3.97 -12.81 -4.17
N ALA A 51 2.68 -13.01 -3.91
CA ALA A 51 1.71 -11.93 -3.76
C ALA A 51 2.17 -10.93 -2.68
N TRP A 52 2.57 -11.42 -1.51
CA TRP A 52 3.05 -10.58 -0.41
C TRP A 52 4.31 -9.78 -0.76
N MET A 53 5.19 -10.34 -1.59
CA MET A 53 6.35 -9.62 -2.13
C MET A 53 5.97 -8.56 -3.17
N LYS A 54 4.81 -8.70 -3.83
CA LYS A 54 4.27 -7.68 -4.75
C LYS A 54 3.44 -6.62 -4.06
N VAL A 55 2.91 -6.87 -2.86
CA VAL A 55 2.25 -5.82 -2.09
C VAL A 55 3.28 -4.71 -1.77
N PRO A 56 2.99 -3.45 -2.17
CA PRO A 56 3.88 -2.32 -1.92
C PRO A 56 4.05 -2.06 -0.42
N ASN A 57 5.09 -1.31 -0.02
CA ASN A 57 5.38 -1.04 1.39
C ASN A 57 4.50 0.11 1.91
N PRO A 58 3.88 -0.03 3.10
CA PRO A 58 3.04 1.04 3.66
C PRO A 58 3.80 2.36 3.89
N ASN A 59 5.13 2.31 4.07
CA ASN A 59 5.94 3.51 4.22
C ASN A 59 6.06 4.33 2.92
N ASP A 60 6.01 3.67 1.75
CA ASP A 60 6.06 4.34 0.43
C ASP A 60 4.71 4.99 0.08
N TYR A 61 3.64 4.43 0.63
CA TYR A 61 2.24 4.79 0.38
C TYR A 61 1.50 5.05 1.71
N PRO A 62 1.83 6.12 2.45
CA PRO A 62 1.26 6.41 3.77
C PRO A 62 -0.28 6.54 3.76
N GLU A 63 -0.83 6.97 2.63
CA GLU A 63 -2.27 7.13 2.37
C GLU A 63 -3.01 5.83 2.07
N TYR A 64 -2.29 4.79 1.64
CA TYR A 64 -2.82 3.43 1.49
C TYR A 64 -2.22 2.48 2.54
N ALA A 65 -1.52 2.99 3.55
CA ALA A 65 -0.76 2.20 4.50
C ALA A 65 -1.63 1.19 5.25
N GLU A 66 -2.81 1.61 5.71
CA GLU A 66 -3.76 0.70 6.39
C GLU A 66 -4.23 -0.43 5.46
N ALA A 67 -4.58 -0.10 4.21
CA ALA A 67 -5.02 -1.09 3.22
C ALA A 67 -3.89 -2.08 2.89
N ILE A 68 -2.67 -1.58 2.73
CA ILE A 68 -1.46 -2.37 2.51
C ILE A 68 -1.20 -3.29 3.69
N HIS A 69 -1.24 -2.77 4.93
CA HIS A 69 -1.03 -3.56 6.14
C HIS A 69 -2.06 -4.68 6.24
N LYS A 70 -3.34 -4.39 5.95
CA LYS A 70 -4.40 -5.38 5.93
C LYS A 70 -4.13 -6.47 4.89
N ARG A 71 -3.83 -6.11 3.62
CA ARG A 71 -3.55 -7.09 2.56
C ARG A 71 -2.30 -7.92 2.85
N LYS A 72 -1.21 -7.28 3.32
CA LYS A 72 0.00 -7.99 3.75
C LYS A 72 -0.29 -8.96 4.88
N LYS A 73 -1.11 -8.57 5.85
CA LYS A 73 -1.51 -9.44 6.95
C LYS A 73 -2.33 -10.61 6.44
N GLU A 74 -3.36 -10.38 5.63
CA GLU A 74 -4.18 -11.45 5.05
C GLU A 74 -3.35 -12.44 4.23
N LEU A 75 -2.44 -11.95 3.38
CA LEU A 75 -1.52 -12.81 2.62
C LEU A 75 -0.57 -13.56 3.54
N SER A 76 0.01 -12.87 4.53
CA SER A 76 0.86 -13.49 5.54
C SER A 76 0.10 -14.54 6.32
N ASP A 77 -1.15 -14.34 6.72
CA ASP A 77 -1.94 -15.37 7.39
C ASP A 77 -2.17 -16.60 6.47
N LYS A 78 -2.37 -16.38 5.16
CA LYS A 78 -2.53 -17.47 4.17
C LYS A 78 -1.28 -18.34 4.01
N PHE A 79 -0.07 -17.78 4.02
CA PHE A 79 1.17 -18.56 3.80
C PHE A 79 2.03 -18.77 5.06
N ALA A 80 1.88 -17.91 6.06
CA ALA A 80 2.58 -17.98 7.34
C ALA A 80 1.75 -18.72 8.39
N SER A 81 0.56 -19.22 8.06
CA SER A 81 0.09 -20.40 8.76
C SER A 81 1.15 -21.50 8.55
N PRO A 82 1.91 -21.93 9.57
CA PRO A 82 2.36 -23.31 9.52
C PRO A 82 1.06 -24.10 9.45
N SER A 83 0.94 -25.11 8.60
CA SER A 83 -0.22 -25.99 8.60
C SER A 83 -0.67 -26.27 10.05
N LEU A 84 -1.68 -25.53 10.53
CA LEU A 84 -2.18 -25.67 11.90
C LEU A 84 -2.95 -26.99 12.05
N PHE A 85 -3.04 -27.76 10.94
CA PHE A 85 -3.50 -29.14 10.83
C PHE A 85 -2.78 -29.91 9.70
N GLY A 86 -1.43 -29.88 9.62
CA GLY A 86 -0.72 -30.59 8.55
C GLY A 86 0.71 -31.02 8.86
N THR A 87 0.96 -31.42 10.10
CA THR A 87 1.82 -32.58 10.39
C THR A 87 1.10 -33.45 11.42
N GLU A 88 -0.03 -34.04 11.02
CA GLU A 88 -0.40 -35.35 11.53
C GLU A 88 -0.36 -36.31 10.34
N GLN A 89 0.82 -36.86 10.10
CA GLN A 89 1.01 -38.12 9.38
C GLN A 89 2.32 -38.75 9.87
N GLU A 90 2.17 -39.49 10.96
CA GLU A 90 2.68 -40.86 11.12
C GLU A 90 3.34 -41.44 9.86
N ASN A 91 4.66 -41.69 9.90
CA ASN A 91 5.25 -42.95 9.41
C ASN A 91 6.73 -43.09 9.86
N VAL A 92 7.04 -44.29 10.36
CA VAL A 92 8.30 -44.95 10.80
C VAL A 92 9.01 -44.51 12.08
#